data_AF-A0A8K0PLU4-F1
#
_entry.id   AF-A0A8K0PLU4-F1
#
_cell.length_a   1.000
_cell.length_b   1.000
_cell.length_c   1.000
_cell.angle_alpha   90.00
_cell.angle_beta   90.00
_cell.angle_gamma   90.00
#
_symmetry.space_group_name_H-M   'P 1'
#
loop_
_entity.id
_entity.type
_entity.pdbx_description
1 polymer ?
#
loop_
_entity_poly.entity_id
_entity_poly.type
_entity_poly.pdbx_seq_one_letter_code
_entity_poly.pdbx_strand_id
1 'polypeptide(L)'
;MALAPWDELPIENTLFVLVTGGNSGIGFGISERLIDEYLTTRSLSSHIVVIPTTRSTKKSRETIDGLRKHTREFAATSTALRVRTGPNYDPRQTTRRVHILSVQLDLCNLPAIHRCATQLVSGTLSSPSDDDDFVSLTDVRIPRLDSIIFNAGMGGWYGLNWPKVFHNILTKGLVSATTWPTFKGALSGFVIDPIHGKTAKNNNDEAATAPQMGEIFCANVFGHYLFAQHLVPLMARRPQAGIPPGRIIWESSIEPDWETLSLDDFEAIKTNAAYESTKRLTDLLALTSSLPASKPYVDKYLTPSTTKASQPSPPTGAATPPKIYLVHPGVVQTTLFPLNAFMFFWYNVVLYVARWLGSPWHPITAYNGACAPVWLALQEQEDLDAAGAQRVKWGSSTDFWGECRVKKTEVDGWGWEGKVEGGRDQLKKEQKIKGRKWDAVDVTEERLAQFEELGAACWKKMEALRATWEERTLKAVKEGN
;
A
#
# COMPACT_ATOMS: atom_id res chain seq x y z
N MET A 1 14.92 1.42 28.84
CA MET A 1 14.91 1.24 27.38
C MET A 1 15.82 0.07 27.09
N ALA A 2 15.33 -0.95 26.38
CA ALA A 2 16.16 -2.09 26.01
C ALA A 2 16.99 -1.76 24.77
N LEU A 3 18.21 -2.30 24.71
CA LEU A 3 19.03 -2.30 23.49
C LEU A 3 18.35 -3.21 22.46
N ALA A 4 18.09 -2.67 21.27
CA ALA A 4 17.54 -3.44 20.18
C ALA A 4 18.66 -4.15 19.39
N PRO A 5 18.41 -5.32 18.78
CA PRO A 5 19.45 -6.06 18.05
C PRO A 5 20.06 -5.30 16.86
N TRP A 6 19.38 -4.28 16.36
CA TRP A 6 19.83 -3.44 15.25
C TRP A 6 20.62 -2.21 15.68
N ASP A 7 20.69 -1.88 16.98
CA ASP A 7 21.39 -0.70 17.46
C ASP A 7 22.92 -0.81 17.29
N GLU A 8 23.44 -2.03 17.20
CA GLU A 8 24.88 -2.33 17.01
C GLU A 8 25.26 -2.52 15.53
N LEU A 9 24.29 -2.49 14.61
CA LEU A 9 24.52 -2.74 13.19
C LEU A 9 24.75 -1.44 12.42
N PRO A 10 25.60 -1.45 11.37
CA PRO A 10 25.66 -0.36 10.41
C PRO A 10 24.28 -0.06 9.84
N ILE A 11 23.99 1.23 9.60
CA ILE A 11 22.65 1.69 9.21
C ILE A 11 22.19 1.02 7.89
N GLU A 12 23.10 0.84 6.95
CA GLU A 12 22.93 0.17 5.66
C GLU A 12 22.62 -1.33 5.76
N ASN A 13 22.91 -1.96 6.90
CA ASN A 13 22.63 -3.38 7.16
C ASN A 13 21.27 -3.61 7.85
N THR A 14 20.42 -2.59 7.91
CA THR A 14 19.09 -2.70 8.53
C THR A 14 18.03 -2.19 7.57
N LEU A 15 16.86 -2.84 7.56
CA LEU A 15 15.72 -2.43 6.76
C LEU A 15 14.45 -2.43 7.61
N PHE A 16 13.75 -1.30 7.68
CA PHE A 16 12.52 -1.13 8.44
C PHE A 16 11.32 -0.91 7.50
N VAL A 17 10.40 -1.86 7.47
CA VAL A 17 9.23 -1.80 6.59
C VAL A 17 7.94 -1.92 7.37
N LEU A 18 7.04 -0.95 7.21
CA LEU A 18 5.69 -0.97 7.78
C LEU A 18 4.67 -1.36 6.71
N VAL A 19 3.76 -2.28 7.03
CA VAL A 19 2.71 -2.75 6.10
C VAL A 19 1.34 -2.55 6.72
N THR A 20 0.46 -1.80 6.05
CA THR A 20 -0.91 -1.61 6.57
C THR A 20 -1.81 -2.81 6.25
N GLY A 21 -2.66 -3.21 7.21
CA GLY A 21 -3.56 -4.35 7.02
C GLY A 21 -2.83 -5.68 6.85
N GLY A 22 -1.79 -5.91 7.67
CA GLY A 22 -0.88 -7.04 7.54
C GLY A 22 -1.40 -8.39 8.05
N ASN A 23 -2.61 -8.46 8.59
CA ASN A 23 -3.10 -9.67 9.29
C ASN A 23 -3.70 -10.75 8.38
N SER A 24 -3.84 -10.50 7.08
CA SER A 24 -4.47 -11.43 6.14
C SER A 24 -4.27 -10.98 4.69
N GLY A 25 -4.54 -11.88 3.74
CA GLY A 25 -4.57 -11.54 2.33
C GLY A 25 -3.25 -10.93 1.85
N ILE A 26 -3.33 -9.94 0.97
CA ILE A 26 -2.15 -9.34 0.33
C ILE A 26 -1.19 -8.73 1.35
N GLY A 27 -1.65 -8.04 2.38
CA GLY A 27 -0.78 -7.45 3.41
C GLY A 27 0.07 -8.48 4.17
N PHE A 28 -0.49 -9.66 4.44
CA PHE A 28 0.27 -10.78 5.02
C PHE A 28 1.27 -11.33 4.00
N GLY A 29 0.83 -11.56 2.75
CA GLY A 29 1.70 -12.01 1.66
C GLY A 29 2.83 -11.04 1.31
N ILE A 30 2.63 -9.73 1.49
CA ILE A 30 3.68 -8.70 1.39
C ILE A 30 4.73 -8.94 2.45
N SER A 31 4.32 -9.20 3.69
CA SER A 31 5.24 -9.43 4.80
C SER A 31 6.03 -10.74 4.60
N GLU A 32 5.38 -11.82 4.18
CA GLU A 32 6.02 -13.10 3.83
C GLU A 32 7.07 -12.92 2.73
N ARG A 33 6.66 -12.36 1.59
CA ARG A 33 7.53 -12.20 0.42
C ARG A 33 8.67 -11.23 0.67
N LEU A 34 8.43 -10.17 1.44
CA LEU A 34 9.46 -9.23 1.84
C LEU A 34 10.56 -9.92 2.65
N ILE A 35 10.19 -10.81 3.59
CA ILE A 35 11.14 -11.61 4.37
C ILE A 35 11.94 -12.53 3.43
N ASP A 36 11.26 -13.28 2.57
CA ASP A 36 11.88 -14.28 1.71
C ASP A 36 12.87 -13.65 0.71
N GLU A 37 12.45 -12.59 0.02
CA GLU A 37 13.29 -11.87 -0.94
C GLU A 37 14.44 -11.12 -0.24
N TYR A 38 14.20 -10.52 0.93
CA TYR A 38 15.27 -9.88 1.70
C TYR A 38 16.34 -10.90 2.11
N LEU A 39 15.94 -12.02 2.70
CA LEU A 39 16.86 -13.05 3.17
C LEU A 39 17.68 -13.66 2.03
N THR A 40 17.10 -13.79 0.84
CA THR A 40 17.77 -14.39 -0.33
C THR A 40 18.65 -13.42 -1.10
N THR A 41 18.38 -12.11 -1.04
CA THR A 41 19.12 -11.09 -1.82
C THR A 41 20.12 -10.28 -1.00
N ARG A 42 19.83 -9.96 0.26
CA ARG A 42 20.62 -9.04 1.10
C ARG A 42 21.72 -9.74 1.89
N SER A 43 22.75 -8.99 2.30
CA SER A 43 23.96 -9.50 3.01
C SER A 43 23.60 -10.47 4.13
N LEU A 44 24.44 -11.48 4.41
CA LEU A 44 24.23 -12.44 5.51
C LEU A 44 24.33 -11.80 6.90
N SER A 45 24.87 -10.58 7.01
CA SER A 45 24.92 -9.79 8.24
C SER A 45 23.80 -8.77 8.39
N SER A 46 22.91 -8.63 7.40
CA SER A 46 21.86 -7.60 7.43
C SER A 46 20.57 -8.11 8.08
N HIS A 47 19.84 -7.21 8.73
CA HIS A 47 18.63 -7.51 9.48
C HIS A 47 17.42 -6.81 8.88
N ILE A 48 16.26 -7.44 8.94
CA ILE A 48 14.99 -6.84 8.51
C ILE A 48 14.04 -6.73 9.69
N VAL A 49 13.37 -5.58 9.77
CA VAL A 49 12.31 -5.30 10.73
C VAL A 49 11.01 -5.09 9.97
N VAL A 50 10.06 -6.02 10.13
CA VAL A 50 8.74 -5.96 9.49
C VAL A 50 7.70 -5.60 10.53
N ILE A 51 6.91 -4.57 10.25
CA ILE A 51 5.93 -3.99 11.17
C ILE A 51 4.53 -4.04 10.52
N PRO A 52 3.87 -5.21 10.45
CA PRO A 52 2.47 -5.29 10.08
C PRO A 52 1.58 -4.54 11.08
N THR A 53 0.66 -3.72 10.57
CA THR A 53 -0.39 -3.11 11.39
C THR A 53 -1.68 -3.93 11.33
N THR A 54 -2.41 -3.95 12.44
CA THR A 54 -3.70 -4.67 12.53
C THR A 54 -4.71 -3.87 13.36
N ARG A 55 -6.00 -4.23 13.32
CA ARG A 55 -7.03 -3.52 14.11
C ARG A 55 -7.08 -3.92 15.59
N SER A 56 -6.41 -4.99 16.02
CA SER A 56 -6.51 -5.46 17.41
C SER A 56 -5.25 -6.17 17.88
N THR A 57 -5.02 -6.16 19.20
CA THR A 57 -3.88 -6.86 19.82
C THR A 57 -3.89 -8.36 19.53
N LYS A 58 -5.07 -9.00 19.51
CA LYS A 58 -5.22 -10.40 19.13
C LYS A 58 -4.72 -10.66 17.71
N LYS A 59 -5.19 -9.87 16.73
CA LYS A 59 -4.76 -10.00 15.34
C LYS A 59 -3.26 -9.72 15.18
N SER A 60 -2.72 -8.75 15.92
CA SER A 60 -1.28 -8.50 15.94
C SER A 60 -0.48 -9.73 16.38
N ARG A 61 -0.90 -10.41 17.46
CA ARG A 61 -0.23 -11.66 17.91
C ARG A 61 -0.32 -12.76 16.86
N GLU A 62 -1.53 -13.05 16.37
CA GLU A 62 -1.75 -14.08 15.33
C GLU A 62 -0.93 -13.80 14.05
N THR A 63 -0.78 -12.53 13.69
CA THR A 63 0.05 -12.10 12.55
C THR A 63 1.53 -12.34 12.81
N ILE A 64 2.03 -11.94 13.98
CA ILE A 64 3.44 -12.17 14.38
C ILE A 64 3.74 -13.67 14.38
N ASP A 65 2.88 -14.48 14.98
CA ASP A 65 3.05 -15.93 15.08
C ASP A 65 3.03 -16.59 13.70
N GLY A 66 2.12 -16.16 12.82
CA GLY A 66 2.06 -16.61 11.43
C GLY A 66 3.33 -16.29 10.65
N LEU A 67 3.85 -15.07 10.77
CA LEU A 67 5.08 -14.65 10.07
C LEU A 67 6.32 -15.32 10.64
N ARG A 68 6.41 -15.55 11.96
CA ARG A 68 7.47 -16.35 12.59
C ARG A 68 7.44 -17.79 12.07
N LYS A 69 6.26 -18.40 12.00
CA LYS A 69 6.08 -19.74 11.44
C LYS A 69 6.55 -19.80 9.98
N HIS A 70 6.09 -18.88 9.13
CA HIS A 70 6.54 -18.77 7.73
C HIS A 70 8.06 -18.63 7.62
N THR A 71 8.64 -17.71 8.39
CA THR A 71 10.09 -17.45 8.39
C THR A 71 10.89 -18.71 8.73
N ARG A 72 10.45 -19.47 9.74
CA ARG A 72 11.09 -20.76 10.10
C ARG A 72 10.99 -21.76 8.96
N GLU A 73 9.79 -21.93 8.39
CA GLU A 73 9.56 -22.87 7.30
C GLU A 73 10.41 -22.51 6.07
N PHE A 74 10.48 -21.23 5.70
CA PHE A 74 11.33 -20.75 4.63
C PHE A 74 12.82 -20.94 4.94
N ALA A 75 13.28 -20.57 6.13
CA ALA A 75 14.68 -20.78 6.54
C ALA A 75 15.07 -22.27 6.52
N ALA A 76 14.17 -23.18 6.90
CA ALA A 76 14.45 -24.61 6.90
C ALA A 76 14.46 -25.22 5.48
N THR A 77 13.58 -24.76 4.59
CA THR A 77 13.30 -25.42 3.30
C THR A 77 13.96 -24.77 2.10
N SER A 78 14.36 -23.49 2.20
CA SER A 78 14.89 -22.73 1.05
C SER A 78 16.23 -23.28 0.57
N THR A 79 16.24 -23.75 -0.68
CA THR A 79 17.47 -24.16 -1.38
C THR A 79 18.37 -22.97 -1.69
N ALA A 80 17.78 -21.81 -1.99
CA ALA A 80 18.51 -20.58 -2.28
C ALA A 80 19.39 -20.14 -1.09
N LEU A 81 18.84 -20.20 0.14
CA LEU A 81 19.60 -19.86 1.35
C LEU A 81 20.73 -20.85 1.64
N ARG A 82 20.47 -22.16 1.44
CA ARG A 82 21.48 -23.22 1.58
C ARG A 82 22.63 -23.05 0.59
N VAL A 83 22.32 -22.83 -0.69
CA VAL A 83 23.33 -22.61 -1.73
C VAL A 83 24.16 -21.37 -1.45
N ARG A 84 23.51 -20.28 -1.01
CA ARG A 84 24.16 -19.00 -0.72
C ARG A 84 25.09 -19.07 0.50
N THR A 85 24.73 -19.80 1.54
CA THR A 85 25.50 -19.86 2.80
C THR A 85 26.54 -20.99 2.79
N GLY A 86 26.29 -22.05 2.01
CA GLY A 86 27.19 -23.20 1.90
C GLY A 86 26.86 -24.33 2.90
N PRO A 87 27.77 -25.29 3.09
CA PRO A 87 27.51 -26.55 3.80
C PRO A 87 27.20 -26.38 5.30
N ASN A 88 27.61 -25.25 5.91
CA ASN A 88 27.39 -24.95 7.32
C ASN A 88 26.15 -24.07 7.56
N TYR A 89 25.19 -24.09 6.64
CA TYR A 89 23.96 -23.32 6.77
C TYR A 89 23.16 -23.72 8.02
N ASP A 90 22.94 -22.77 8.91
CA ASP A 90 22.08 -22.90 10.08
C ASP A 90 20.82 -22.04 9.90
N PRO A 91 19.62 -22.64 9.73
CA PRO A 91 18.36 -21.91 9.64
C PRO A 91 18.14 -20.94 10.81
N ARG A 92 18.63 -21.25 12.01
CA ARG A 92 18.46 -20.40 13.19
C ARG A 92 19.21 -19.08 13.07
N GLN A 93 20.38 -19.08 12.43
CA GLN A 93 21.09 -17.84 12.14
C GLN A 93 20.28 -16.93 11.23
N THR A 94 19.55 -17.51 10.26
CA THR A 94 18.65 -16.77 9.37
C THR A 94 17.48 -16.15 10.12
N THR A 95 16.76 -16.94 10.94
CA THR A 95 15.57 -16.47 11.67
C THR A 95 15.89 -15.33 12.65
N ARG A 96 17.06 -15.37 13.29
CA ARG A 96 17.54 -14.33 14.22
C ARG A 96 17.80 -12.97 13.56
N ARG A 97 17.78 -12.88 12.23
CA ARG A 97 17.91 -11.63 11.47
C ARG A 97 16.57 -11.00 11.12
N VAL A 98 15.46 -11.69 11.39
CA VAL A 98 14.11 -11.25 11.08
C VAL A 98 13.41 -10.83 12.36
N HIS A 99 13.08 -9.55 12.44
CA HIS A 99 12.43 -8.94 13.61
C HIS A 99 11.00 -8.55 13.23
N ILE A 100 10.02 -9.16 13.89
CA ILE A 100 8.60 -8.92 13.57
C ILE A 100 7.95 -8.23 14.76
N LEU A 101 7.50 -7.00 14.55
CA LEU A 101 6.77 -6.17 15.50
C LEU A 101 5.37 -5.90 14.97
N SER A 102 4.44 -5.43 15.79
CA SER A 102 3.13 -5.00 15.30
C SER A 102 2.59 -3.83 16.12
N VAL A 103 1.81 -2.98 15.47
CA VAL A 103 1.14 -1.84 16.10
C VAL A 103 -0.32 -1.80 15.64
N GLN A 104 -1.23 -1.35 16.51
CA GLN A 104 -2.64 -1.27 16.18
C GLN A 104 -2.94 -0.01 15.36
N LEU A 105 -3.65 -0.19 14.24
CA LEU A 105 -4.07 0.87 13.36
C LEU A 105 -5.50 0.64 12.90
N ASP A 106 -6.35 1.63 13.13
CA ASP A 106 -7.66 1.72 12.51
C ASP A 106 -7.71 2.98 11.65
N LEU A 107 -7.69 2.80 10.33
CA LEU A 107 -7.67 3.89 9.36
C LEU A 107 -8.98 4.70 9.33
N CYS A 108 -10.04 4.16 9.92
CA CYS A 108 -11.32 4.86 10.05
C CYS A 108 -11.49 5.55 11.41
N ASN A 109 -10.43 5.65 12.23
CA ASN A 109 -10.45 6.33 13.52
C ASN A 109 -9.24 7.27 13.64
N LEU A 110 -9.43 8.57 13.42
CA LEU A 110 -8.35 9.56 13.37
C LEU A 110 -7.56 9.66 14.68
N PRO A 111 -8.20 9.67 15.87
CA PRO A 111 -7.46 9.56 17.13
C PRO A 111 -6.58 8.31 17.23
N ALA A 112 -7.05 7.16 16.72
CA ALA A 112 -6.26 5.92 16.70
C ALA A 112 -5.05 6.03 15.77
N ILE A 113 -5.20 6.68 14.61
CA ILE A 113 -4.07 6.98 13.70
C ILE A 113 -3.02 7.83 14.42
N HIS A 114 -3.44 8.89 15.10
CA HIS A 114 -2.51 9.77 15.85
C HIS A 114 -1.79 9.01 16.98
N ARG A 115 -2.50 8.17 17.74
CA ARG A 115 -1.88 7.32 18.78
C ARG A 115 -0.88 6.34 18.19
N CYS A 116 -1.22 5.66 17.11
CA CYS A 116 -0.34 4.72 16.41
C CYS A 116 0.93 5.43 15.91
N ALA A 117 0.78 6.58 15.24
CA ALA A 117 1.93 7.34 14.76
C ALA A 117 2.80 7.87 15.91
N THR A 118 2.19 8.37 16.99
CA THR A 118 2.93 8.82 18.18
C THR A 118 3.73 7.67 18.80
N GLN A 119 3.14 6.47 18.90
CA GLN A 119 3.81 5.28 19.41
C GLN A 119 5.01 4.90 18.54
N LEU A 120 4.88 4.94 17.22
CA LEU A 120 5.99 4.65 16.29
C LEU A 120 7.11 5.69 16.35
N VAL A 121 6.76 6.98 16.39
CA VAL A 121 7.71 8.10 16.32
C VAL A 121 8.45 8.29 17.65
N SER A 122 7.74 8.20 18.77
CA SER A 122 8.27 8.63 20.07
C SER A 122 8.24 7.54 21.15
N GLY A 123 7.42 6.50 20.95
CA GLY A 123 7.24 5.41 21.90
C GLY A 123 8.11 4.19 21.58
N THR A 124 7.60 3.03 22.00
CA THR A 124 8.25 1.74 21.84
C THR A 124 7.26 0.68 21.35
N LEU A 125 7.80 -0.38 20.77
CA LEU A 125 7.08 -1.60 20.42
C LEU A 125 7.70 -2.79 21.15
N SER A 126 6.88 -3.82 21.36
CA SER A 126 7.28 -5.08 21.98
C SER A 126 6.72 -6.24 21.17
N SER A 127 7.52 -7.29 21.03
CA SER A 127 7.14 -8.57 20.42
C SER A 127 7.93 -9.66 21.16
N PRO A 128 7.54 -9.97 22.41
CA PRO A 128 8.21 -11.02 23.16
C PRO A 128 8.10 -12.35 22.41
N SER A 129 9.12 -13.18 22.60
CA SER A 129 9.20 -14.52 22.05
C SER A 129 9.77 -15.44 23.12
N ASP A 130 9.06 -16.53 23.40
CA ASP A 130 9.61 -17.67 24.16
C ASP A 130 10.33 -18.66 23.24
N ASP A 131 10.36 -18.34 21.94
CA ASP A 131 10.95 -19.15 20.89
C ASP A 131 12.39 -18.72 20.62
N ASP A 132 13.32 -19.64 20.86
CA ASP A 132 14.77 -19.48 20.75
C ASP A 132 15.27 -19.19 19.32
N ASP A 133 14.44 -19.43 18.30
CA ASP A 133 14.74 -19.10 16.90
C ASP A 133 14.64 -17.60 16.62
N PHE A 134 13.89 -16.86 17.44
CA PHE A 134 13.61 -15.44 17.25
C PHE A 134 14.14 -14.61 18.43
N VAL A 135 14.61 -13.42 18.13
CA VAL A 135 15.03 -12.50 19.20
C VAL A 135 13.78 -11.92 19.86
N SER A 136 13.68 -12.08 21.18
CA SER A 136 12.61 -11.48 21.98
C SER A 136 12.83 -9.96 22.08
N LEU A 137 11.83 -9.17 21.69
CA LEU A 137 11.92 -7.71 21.65
C LEU A 137 10.99 -7.10 22.70
N THR A 138 11.52 -6.27 23.59
CA THR A 138 10.75 -5.57 24.63
C THR A 138 11.14 -4.11 24.66
N ASP A 139 10.16 -3.22 24.53
CA ASP A 139 10.31 -1.76 24.62
C ASP A 139 11.42 -1.20 23.71
N VAL A 140 11.45 -1.68 22.46
CA VAL A 140 12.41 -1.24 21.44
C VAL A 140 11.87 -0.05 20.66
N ARG A 141 12.76 0.86 20.26
CA ARG A 141 12.42 2.02 19.41
C ARG A 141 12.59 1.68 17.94
N ILE A 142 11.76 2.29 17.10
CA ILE A 142 11.92 2.27 15.65
C ILE A 142 12.70 3.53 15.25
N PRO A 143 13.97 3.41 14.83
CA PRO A 143 14.80 4.58 14.56
C PRO A 143 14.41 5.30 13.26
N ARG A 144 13.81 4.55 12.31
CA ARG A 144 13.36 5.04 11.01
C ARG A 144 12.41 4.05 10.36
N LEU A 145 11.78 4.49 9.27
CA LEU A 145 11.09 3.64 8.30
C LEU A 145 11.78 3.82 6.94
N ASP A 146 12.20 2.72 6.31
CA ASP A 146 12.76 2.71 4.96
C ASP A 146 11.66 2.59 3.91
N SER A 147 10.59 1.86 4.23
CA SER A 147 9.40 1.79 3.38
C SER A 147 8.12 1.68 4.21
N ILE A 148 7.06 2.30 3.72
CA ILE A 148 5.70 2.12 4.19
C ILE A 148 4.85 1.67 3.01
N ILE A 149 4.16 0.55 3.17
CA ILE A 149 3.30 -0.05 2.14
C ILE A 149 1.84 0.09 2.59
N PHE A 150 1.11 0.96 1.89
CA PHE A 150 -0.32 1.21 2.12
C PHE A 150 -1.18 0.23 1.34
N ASN A 151 -1.35 -0.96 1.93
CA ASN A 151 -2.12 -2.08 1.38
C ASN A 151 -3.59 -2.11 1.87
N ALA A 152 -3.83 -1.71 3.12
CA ALA A 152 -5.15 -1.85 3.73
C ALA A 152 -6.25 -1.16 2.90
N GLY A 153 -7.44 -1.77 2.88
CA GLY A 153 -8.57 -1.14 2.20
C GLY A 153 -9.84 -1.96 2.29
N MET A 154 -10.92 -1.37 1.81
CA MET A 154 -12.24 -1.97 1.73
C MET A 154 -12.91 -1.68 0.37
N GLY A 155 -13.72 -2.62 -0.10
CA GLY A 155 -14.36 -2.56 -1.42
C GLY A 155 -15.78 -1.99 -1.45
N GLY A 156 -16.58 -2.15 -0.37
CA GLY A 156 -17.97 -1.68 -0.35
C GLY A 156 -18.95 -2.47 -1.23
N TRP A 157 -18.59 -3.70 -1.62
CA TRP A 157 -19.43 -4.55 -2.47
C TRP A 157 -20.38 -5.45 -1.66
N TYR A 158 -21.56 -5.72 -2.20
CA TYR A 158 -22.53 -6.66 -1.63
C TYR A 158 -22.65 -7.97 -2.41
N GLY A 159 -22.12 -8.03 -3.64
CA GLY A 159 -22.19 -9.23 -4.47
C GLY A 159 -22.04 -8.94 -5.97
N LEU A 160 -22.47 -9.89 -6.81
CA LEU A 160 -22.37 -9.81 -8.27
C LEU A 160 -23.74 -9.58 -8.91
N ASN A 161 -23.76 -8.77 -9.96
CA ASN A 161 -24.89 -8.72 -10.88
C ASN A 161 -24.74 -9.84 -11.93
N TRP A 162 -25.36 -10.99 -11.67
CA TRP A 162 -25.22 -12.20 -12.49
C TRP A 162 -25.56 -12.01 -13.98
N PRO A 163 -26.68 -11.36 -14.37
CA PRO A 163 -26.92 -11.06 -15.78
C PRO A 163 -25.76 -10.28 -16.43
N LYS A 164 -25.20 -9.29 -15.71
CA LYS A 164 -24.04 -8.55 -16.19
C LYS A 164 -22.77 -9.39 -16.24
N VAL A 165 -22.58 -10.38 -15.35
CA VAL A 165 -21.45 -11.34 -15.41
C VAL A 165 -21.46 -12.05 -16.77
N PHE A 166 -22.59 -12.71 -17.11
CA PHE A 166 -22.70 -13.44 -18.37
C PHE A 166 -22.56 -12.52 -19.57
N HIS A 167 -23.21 -11.35 -19.54
CA HIS A 167 -23.09 -10.35 -20.60
C HIS A 167 -21.64 -9.90 -20.80
N ASN A 168 -20.91 -9.62 -19.71
CA ASN A 168 -19.54 -9.13 -19.80
C ASN A 168 -18.56 -10.21 -20.31
N ILE A 169 -18.74 -11.46 -19.87
CA ILE A 169 -17.96 -12.61 -20.39
C ILE A 169 -18.23 -12.81 -21.88
N LEU A 170 -19.50 -12.79 -22.31
CA LEU A 170 -19.88 -13.00 -23.71
C LEU A 170 -19.40 -11.87 -24.63
N THR A 171 -19.44 -10.62 -24.17
CA THR A 171 -19.12 -9.46 -25.00
C THR A 171 -17.64 -9.07 -25.00
N LYS A 172 -16.92 -9.30 -23.89
CA LYS A 172 -15.52 -8.86 -23.72
C LYS A 172 -14.54 -10.02 -23.56
N GLY A 173 -15.03 -11.25 -23.41
CA GLY A 173 -14.22 -12.43 -23.16
C GLY A 173 -13.87 -12.60 -21.68
N LEU A 174 -13.55 -13.84 -21.30
CA LEU A 174 -13.29 -14.24 -19.91
C LEU A 174 -12.15 -13.45 -19.26
N VAL A 175 -11.02 -13.28 -19.95
CA VAL A 175 -9.84 -12.57 -19.42
C VAL A 175 -10.18 -11.12 -19.09
N SER A 176 -10.90 -10.43 -19.98
CA SER A 176 -11.30 -9.05 -19.74
C SER A 176 -12.27 -8.95 -18.57
N ALA A 177 -13.32 -9.79 -18.56
CA ALA A 177 -14.34 -9.79 -17.52
C ALA A 177 -13.78 -10.12 -16.11
N THR A 178 -12.69 -10.87 -16.03
CA THR A 178 -12.03 -11.25 -14.77
C THR A 178 -10.92 -10.28 -14.36
N THR A 179 -10.44 -9.43 -15.27
CA THR A 179 -9.44 -8.39 -14.99
C THR A 179 -10.09 -7.03 -14.69
N TRP A 180 -11.14 -6.66 -15.43
CA TRP A 180 -11.86 -5.39 -15.32
C TRP A 180 -13.38 -5.62 -15.25
N PRO A 181 -13.88 -6.20 -14.14
CA PRO A 181 -15.28 -6.57 -14.01
C PRO A 181 -16.22 -5.36 -13.95
N THR A 182 -17.24 -5.32 -14.81
CA THR A 182 -18.29 -4.26 -14.81
C THR A 182 -19.60 -4.68 -14.14
N PHE A 183 -19.54 -5.77 -13.37
CA PHE A 183 -20.70 -6.45 -12.78
C PHE A 183 -20.65 -6.52 -11.25
N LYS A 184 -19.70 -5.85 -10.60
CA LYS A 184 -19.63 -5.76 -9.14
C LYS A 184 -20.79 -4.91 -8.64
N GLY A 185 -21.60 -5.48 -7.74
CA GLY A 185 -22.66 -4.76 -7.04
C GLY A 185 -22.07 -4.04 -5.83
N ALA A 186 -22.17 -2.71 -5.82
CA ALA A 186 -21.83 -1.84 -4.69
C ALA A 186 -22.99 -0.91 -4.37
N LEU A 187 -23.07 -0.50 -3.10
CA LEU A 187 -24.01 0.51 -2.63
C LEU A 187 -23.29 1.86 -2.50
N SER A 188 -24.05 2.94 -2.58
CA SER A 188 -23.62 4.29 -2.19
C SER A 188 -24.07 4.60 -0.76
N GLY A 189 -23.56 5.69 -0.21
CA GLY A 189 -23.97 6.24 1.09
C GLY A 189 -23.20 5.68 2.28
N PHE A 190 -22.11 4.94 2.07
CA PHE A 190 -21.26 4.46 3.16
C PHE A 190 -20.52 5.63 3.82
N VAL A 191 -20.91 5.95 5.05
CA VAL A 191 -20.31 7.04 5.83
C VAL A 191 -19.86 6.56 7.20
N ILE A 192 -18.81 7.20 7.71
CA ILE A 192 -18.21 6.97 9.02
C ILE A 192 -18.10 8.29 9.77
N ASP A 193 -18.27 8.24 11.08
CA ASP A 193 -17.72 9.23 12.00
C ASP A 193 -16.27 8.84 12.30
N PRO A 194 -15.27 9.53 11.71
CA PRO A 194 -13.89 9.13 11.85
C PRO A 194 -13.27 9.63 13.17
N ILE A 195 -13.98 10.43 13.97
CA ILE A 195 -13.54 10.81 15.32
C ILE A 195 -13.75 9.65 16.28
N HIS A 196 -14.93 9.03 16.22
CA HIS A 196 -15.27 7.91 17.10
C HIS A 196 -14.99 6.54 16.48
N GLY A 197 -14.72 6.47 15.17
CA GLY A 197 -14.52 5.22 14.43
C GLY A 197 -15.80 4.38 14.34
N LYS A 198 -16.96 5.05 14.22
CA LYS A 198 -18.27 4.39 14.18
C LYS A 198 -18.92 4.62 12.82
N THR A 199 -19.37 3.53 12.21
CA THR A 199 -20.24 3.63 11.02
C THR A 199 -21.57 4.23 11.42
N ALA A 200 -22.12 5.10 10.57
CA ALA A 200 -23.49 5.56 10.76
C ALA A 200 -24.41 4.40 10.40
N LYS A 201 -24.78 3.57 11.38
CA LYS A 201 -25.91 2.65 11.19
C LYS A 201 -27.16 3.51 11.08
N ASN A 202 -27.88 3.37 9.98
CA ASN A 202 -29.20 3.97 9.78
C ASN A 202 -30.04 3.82 11.07
N ASN A 203 -30.53 4.96 11.59
CA ASN A 203 -31.63 5.11 12.57
C ASN A 203 -31.31 5.51 14.04
N ASN A 204 -30.18 6.17 14.35
CA ASN A 204 -30.08 6.96 15.60
C ASN A 204 -29.80 8.44 15.27
N ASP A 205 -30.68 9.34 15.70
CA ASP A 205 -30.62 10.78 15.42
C ASP A 205 -29.31 11.46 15.85
N GLU A 206 -28.61 10.91 16.86
CA GLU A 206 -27.29 11.41 17.28
C GLU A 206 -26.21 11.24 16.20
N ALA A 207 -26.25 10.15 15.42
CA ALA A 207 -25.27 9.89 14.35
C ALA A 207 -25.45 10.79 13.13
N ALA A 208 -26.62 11.41 12.96
CA ALA A 208 -26.91 12.34 11.87
C ALA A 208 -26.30 13.73 12.10
N THR A 209 -25.94 14.06 13.34
CA THR A 209 -25.35 15.38 13.70
C THR A 209 -23.83 15.38 13.79
N ALA A 210 -23.22 14.19 13.92
CA ALA A 210 -21.76 14.05 13.95
C ALA A 210 -21.14 14.37 12.58
N PRO A 211 -19.94 14.97 12.53
CA PRO A 211 -19.22 15.14 11.27
C PRO A 211 -18.95 13.78 10.61
N GLN A 212 -19.40 13.60 9.36
CA GLN A 212 -19.25 12.35 8.61
C GLN A 212 -18.23 12.49 7.48
N MET A 213 -17.66 11.34 7.07
CA MET A 213 -16.79 11.17 5.92
C MET A 213 -17.20 9.90 5.16
N GLY A 214 -16.93 9.82 3.85
CA GLY A 214 -17.08 8.56 3.11
C GLY A 214 -16.23 7.44 3.72
N GLU A 215 -16.85 6.32 4.11
CA GLU A 215 -16.18 5.24 4.84
C GLU A 215 -15.04 4.60 4.02
N ILE A 216 -15.32 4.31 2.75
CA ILE A 216 -14.38 3.67 1.82
C ILE A 216 -13.23 4.64 1.50
N PHE A 217 -13.53 5.93 1.34
CA PHE A 217 -12.52 6.98 1.19
C PHE A 217 -11.62 7.12 2.43
N CYS A 218 -12.22 7.07 3.62
CA CYS A 218 -11.49 7.11 4.89
C CYS A 218 -10.51 5.94 5.00
N ALA A 219 -11.00 4.72 4.76
CA ALA A 219 -10.19 3.50 4.84
C ALA A 219 -9.09 3.43 3.77
N ASN A 220 -9.40 3.76 2.52
CA ASN A 220 -8.50 3.52 1.39
C ASN A 220 -7.49 4.65 1.19
N VAL A 221 -7.86 5.91 1.47
CA VAL A 221 -7.05 7.09 1.13
C VAL A 221 -6.80 7.97 2.33
N PHE A 222 -7.84 8.54 2.95
CA PHE A 222 -7.65 9.64 3.91
C PHE A 222 -6.95 9.22 5.20
N GLY A 223 -7.30 8.07 5.76
CA GLY A 223 -6.62 7.53 6.94
C GLY A 223 -5.13 7.27 6.68
N HIS A 224 -4.81 6.72 5.51
CA HIS A 224 -3.41 6.52 5.10
C HIS A 224 -2.67 7.84 4.89
N TYR A 225 -3.34 8.82 4.29
CA TYR A 225 -2.79 10.16 4.07
C TYR A 225 -2.39 10.80 5.41
N LEU A 226 -3.30 10.84 6.38
CA LEU A 226 -3.00 11.32 7.73
C LEU A 226 -1.90 10.52 8.42
N PHE A 227 -1.90 9.20 8.24
CA PHE A 227 -0.89 8.35 8.85
C PHE A 227 0.51 8.61 8.30
N ALA A 228 0.68 8.69 6.98
CA ALA A 228 1.98 8.98 6.37
C ALA A 228 2.50 10.36 6.79
N GLN A 229 1.64 11.38 6.84
CA GLN A 229 2.00 12.73 7.30
C GLN A 229 2.65 12.69 8.69
N HIS A 230 2.02 11.99 9.64
CA HIS A 230 2.56 11.85 10.99
C HIS A 230 3.83 10.98 11.06
N LEU A 231 4.07 10.11 10.08
CA LEU A 231 5.26 9.25 10.01
C LEU A 231 6.42 9.86 9.20
N VAL A 232 6.25 11.05 8.59
CA VAL A 232 7.34 11.78 7.92
C VAL A 232 8.62 11.86 8.75
N PRO A 233 8.59 12.12 10.08
CA PRO A 233 9.81 12.15 10.90
C PRO A 233 10.64 10.85 10.87
N LEU A 234 10.01 9.68 10.64
CA LEU A 234 10.72 8.40 10.55
C LEU A 234 11.23 8.12 9.13
N MET A 235 10.69 8.78 8.11
CA MET A 235 11.02 8.53 6.70
C MET A 235 11.99 9.55 6.11
N ALA A 236 11.95 10.80 6.58
CA ALA A 236 12.85 11.84 6.12
C ALA A 236 14.31 11.48 6.44
N ARG A 237 15.21 11.78 5.50
CA ARG A 237 16.65 11.49 5.65
C ARG A 237 17.44 12.76 5.87
N ARG A 238 18.41 12.69 6.79
CA ARG A 238 19.40 13.77 6.91
C ARG A 238 20.34 13.74 5.69
N PRO A 239 20.85 14.88 5.20
CA PRO A 239 21.70 14.95 3.99
C PRO A 239 22.95 14.05 3.97
N GLN A 240 23.36 13.51 5.12
CA GLN A 240 24.54 12.67 5.29
C GLN A 240 24.20 11.28 5.86
N ALA A 241 22.94 10.86 5.78
CA ALA A 241 22.50 9.59 6.37
C ALA A 241 23.10 8.35 5.69
N GLY A 242 23.67 8.47 4.48
CA GLY A 242 24.30 7.36 3.75
C GLY A 242 23.32 6.27 3.29
N ILE A 243 22.02 6.54 3.35
CA ILE A 243 20.95 5.59 2.97
C ILE A 243 19.93 6.27 2.04
N PRO A 244 19.21 5.50 1.21
CA PRO A 244 18.17 6.00 0.32
C PRO A 244 17.06 6.79 1.05
N PRO A 245 16.33 7.68 0.33
CA PRO A 245 15.12 8.31 0.85
C PRO A 245 14.09 7.24 1.24
N GLY A 246 13.32 7.51 2.31
CA GLY A 246 12.19 6.66 2.67
C GLY A 246 11.17 6.55 1.54
N ARG A 247 10.40 5.45 1.50
CA ARG A 247 9.45 5.17 0.42
C ARG A 247 8.03 5.07 0.96
N ILE A 248 7.09 5.80 0.37
CA ILE A 248 5.65 5.63 0.58
C ILE A 248 5.10 4.91 -0.66
N ILE A 249 4.68 3.67 -0.50
CA ILE A 249 4.21 2.81 -1.59
C ILE A 249 2.70 2.64 -1.45
N TRP A 250 1.95 3.25 -2.37
CA TRP A 250 0.50 3.17 -2.38
C TRP A 250 0.01 1.99 -3.19
N GLU A 251 -0.84 1.15 -2.58
CA GLU A 251 -1.49 0.06 -3.30
C GLU A 251 -2.85 0.50 -3.86
N SER A 252 -2.87 0.66 -5.18
CA SER A 252 -4.05 0.92 -5.98
C SER A 252 -4.66 -0.39 -6.52
N SER A 253 -5.54 -0.30 -7.53
CA SER A 253 -6.13 -1.41 -8.27
C SER A 253 -5.85 -1.27 -9.76
N ILE A 254 -5.95 -2.34 -10.54
CA ILE A 254 -5.88 -2.25 -12.01
C ILE A 254 -7.15 -1.63 -12.64
N GLU A 255 -8.21 -1.53 -11.86
CA GLU A 255 -9.57 -1.23 -12.32
C GLU A 255 -9.94 0.24 -12.58
N PRO A 256 -9.40 1.25 -11.88
CA PRO A 256 -9.91 2.61 -12.00
C PRO A 256 -9.75 3.17 -13.41
N ASP A 257 -10.80 3.82 -13.90
CA ASP A 257 -10.81 4.57 -15.16
C ASP A 257 -10.94 6.07 -14.89
N TRP A 258 -10.94 6.88 -15.96
CA TRP A 258 -11.07 8.32 -15.87
C TRP A 258 -12.35 8.79 -15.17
N GLU A 259 -13.48 8.13 -15.42
CA GLU A 259 -14.83 8.57 -15.01
C GLU A 259 -15.17 8.19 -13.56
N THR A 260 -14.42 7.27 -12.95
CA THR A 260 -14.67 6.83 -11.57
C THR A 260 -14.47 7.89 -10.48
N LEU A 261 -13.72 8.97 -10.75
CA LEU A 261 -13.51 10.07 -9.79
C LEU A 261 -14.29 11.32 -10.19
N SER A 262 -15.10 11.83 -9.26
CA SER A 262 -15.73 13.15 -9.35
C SER A 262 -15.24 14.06 -8.23
N LEU A 263 -14.81 15.27 -8.57
CA LEU A 263 -14.45 16.27 -7.55
C LEU A 263 -15.66 16.75 -6.74
N ASP A 264 -16.87 16.64 -7.28
CA ASP A 264 -18.12 16.99 -6.58
C ASP A 264 -18.53 15.92 -5.54
N ASP A 265 -18.05 14.69 -5.70
CA ASP A 265 -18.21 13.57 -4.78
C ASP A 265 -16.85 13.00 -4.37
N PHE A 266 -15.94 13.88 -3.97
CA PHE A 266 -14.52 13.55 -3.73
C PHE A 266 -14.30 12.50 -2.65
N GLU A 267 -15.18 12.44 -1.65
CA GLU A 267 -15.15 11.43 -0.59
C GLU A 267 -15.92 10.14 -0.98
N ALA A 268 -16.37 10.05 -2.23
CA ALA A 268 -17.03 8.91 -2.84
C ALA A 268 -18.26 8.40 -2.05
N ILE A 269 -19.10 9.33 -1.59
CA ILE A 269 -20.29 9.02 -0.80
C ILE A 269 -21.48 8.69 -1.71
N LYS A 270 -21.66 9.43 -2.80
CA LYS A 270 -22.85 9.32 -3.67
C LYS A 270 -22.67 8.27 -4.76
N THR A 271 -21.43 8.00 -5.18
CA THR A 271 -21.13 7.02 -6.22
C THR A 271 -21.34 5.57 -5.76
N ASN A 272 -21.78 4.71 -6.67
CA ASN A 272 -21.78 3.25 -6.48
C ASN A 272 -20.42 2.62 -6.86
N ALA A 273 -19.44 3.41 -7.29
CA ALA A 273 -18.08 2.98 -7.64
C ALA A 273 -17.05 3.54 -6.65
N ALA A 274 -17.38 3.54 -5.36
CA ALA A 274 -16.56 4.21 -4.34
C ALA A 274 -15.16 3.61 -4.22
N TYR A 275 -15.02 2.28 -4.35
CA TYR A 275 -13.70 1.64 -4.40
C TYR A 275 -12.87 2.17 -5.57
N GLU A 276 -13.40 2.12 -6.79
CA GLU A 276 -12.71 2.56 -7.99
C GLU A 276 -12.36 4.05 -7.90
N SER A 277 -13.28 4.89 -7.41
CA SER A 277 -13.07 6.32 -7.16
C SER A 277 -11.88 6.58 -6.24
N THR A 278 -11.82 5.87 -5.10
CA THR A 278 -10.71 6.02 -4.15
C THR A 278 -9.38 5.55 -4.73
N LYS A 279 -9.38 4.48 -5.53
CA LYS A 279 -8.19 3.97 -6.19
C LYS A 279 -7.74 4.88 -7.34
N ARG A 280 -8.66 5.54 -8.04
CA ARG A 280 -8.36 6.61 -9.00
C ARG A 280 -7.70 7.82 -8.32
N LEU A 281 -8.22 8.22 -7.17
CA LEU A 281 -7.61 9.27 -6.37
C LEU A 281 -6.19 8.87 -5.91
N THR A 282 -5.99 7.63 -5.49
CA THR A 282 -4.64 7.10 -5.18
C THR A 282 -3.70 7.21 -6.38
N ASP A 283 -4.15 6.84 -7.59
CA ASP A 283 -3.34 6.96 -8.81
C ASP A 283 -2.91 8.40 -9.06
N LEU A 284 -3.85 9.35 -8.98
CA LEU A 284 -3.60 10.78 -9.19
C LEU A 284 -2.61 11.34 -8.16
N LEU A 285 -2.81 11.04 -6.87
CA LEU A 285 -1.92 11.54 -5.82
C LEU A 285 -0.49 11.02 -6.01
N ALA A 286 -0.32 9.72 -6.24
CA ALA A 286 1.00 9.12 -6.37
C ALA A 286 1.73 9.57 -7.64
N LEU A 287 1.10 9.49 -8.82
CA LEU A 287 1.73 9.78 -10.11
C LEU A 287 2.02 11.26 -10.32
N THR A 288 1.22 12.15 -9.72
CA THR A 288 1.44 13.60 -9.81
C THR A 288 2.31 14.16 -8.68
N SER A 289 2.73 13.33 -7.71
CA SER A 289 3.47 13.79 -6.52
C SER A 289 4.79 14.52 -6.81
N SER A 290 5.45 14.18 -7.92
CA SER A 290 6.72 14.79 -8.34
C SER A 290 6.55 15.97 -9.31
N LEU A 291 5.31 16.28 -9.72
CA LEU A 291 5.04 17.28 -10.73
C LEU A 291 5.01 18.71 -10.14
N PRO A 292 5.42 19.73 -10.92
CA PRO A 292 5.43 21.12 -10.45
C PRO A 292 4.07 21.62 -9.92
N ALA A 293 2.96 21.23 -10.55
CA ALA A 293 1.62 21.68 -10.16
C ALA A 293 1.17 21.15 -8.79
N SER A 294 1.60 19.95 -8.40
CA SER A 294 1.27 19.33 -7.11
C SER A 294 2.27 19.69 -6.02
N LYS A 295 3.49 20.10 -6.39
CA LYS A 295 4.63 20.32 -5.49
C LYS A 295 4.31 21.18 -4.25
N PRO A 296 3.58 22.31 -4.32
CA PRO A 296 3.30 23.12 -3.13
C PRO A 296 2.51 22.36 -2.05
N TYR A 297 1.61 21.47 -2.45
CA TYR A 297 0.80 20.66 -1.54
C TYR A 297 1.57 19.44 -1.03
N VAL A 298 2.34 18.81 -1.92
CA VAL A 298 3.20 17.65 -1.59
C VAL A 298 4.29 18.06 -0.60
N ASP A 299 4.96 19.20 -0.82
CA ASP A 299 5.98 19.70 0.09
C ASP A 299 5.39 19.97 1.48
N LYS A 300 4.17 20.53 1.56
CA LYS A 300 3.45 20.71 2.83
C LYS A 300 3.11 19.38 3.50
N TYR A 301 2.68 18.38 2.72
CA TYR A 301 2.36 17.04 3.19
C TYR A 301 3.59 16.28 3.71
N LEU A 302 4.73 16.41 3.02
CA LEU A 302 5.99 15.74 3.36
C LEU A 302 6.89 16.55 4.30
N THR A 303 6.41 17.69 4.80
CA THR A 303 7.08 18.44 5.86
C THR A 303 6.65 17.89 7.22
N PRO A 304 7.58 17.59 8.15
CA PRO A 304 7.23 17.18 9.51
C PRO A 304 6.32 18.23 10.16
N SER A 305 5.16 17.81 10.68
CA SER A 305 4.34 18.66 11.55
C SER A 305 5.12 18.95 12.83
N THR A 306 5.83 20.07 12.90
CA THR A 306 6.51 20.52 14.12
C THR A 306 5.47 20.75 15.21
N THR A 307 5.42 19.85 16.19
CA THR A 307 4.77 20.10 17.47
C THR A 307 5.55 21.25 18.14
N LYS A 308 4.93 22.44 18.21
CA LYS A 308 5.30 23.62 19.02
C LYS A 308 6.81 23.91 19.24
N ALA A 309 7.29 24.94 18.55
CA ALA A 309 8.26 25.94 19.02
C ALA A 309 9.14 25.56 20.24
N SER A 310 10.35 25.05 19.99
CA SER A 310 11.55 25.26 20.85
C SER A 310 12.81 24.62 20.23
N GLN A 311 13.09 24.86 18.95
CA GLN A 311 14.43 24.69 18.40
C GLN A 311 14.66 25.81 17.36
N PRO A 312 15.74 26.61 17.48
CA PRO A 312 16.03 27.66 16.52
C PRO A 312 16.60 27.04 15.24
N SER A 313 15.95 27.34 14.12
CA SER A 313 16.44 27.21 12.73
C SER A 313 16.85 25.79 12.26
N PRO A 314 16.47 25.34 11.06
CA PRO A 314 17.05 24.12 10.50
C PRO A 314 18.56 24.33 10.32
N PRO A 315 19.42 23.41 10.79
CA PRO A 315 20.81 23.42 10.39
C PRO A 315 20.88 23.29 8.86
N THR A 316 21.82 24.01 8.27
CA THR A 316 22.23 23.94 6.86
C THR A 316 22.14 22.51 6.30
N GLY A 317 21.21 22.30 5.37
CA GLY A 317 20.95 21.03 4.69
C GLY A 317 19.53 20.50 4.95
N ALA A 318 18.57 20.89 4.11
CA ALA A 318 17.18 20.42 4.21
C ALA A 318 17.13 18.88 4.17
N ALA A 319 16.37 18.27 5.08
CA ALA A 319 16.17 16.82 5.09
C ALA A 319 15.55 16.37 3.76
N THR A 320 16.03 15.25 3.21
CA THR A 320 15.47 14.65 2.00
C THR A 320 14.12 14.02 2.36
N PRO A 321 13.01 14.48 1.75
CA PRO A 321 11.68 13.90 1.99
C PRO A 321 11.58 12.49 1.40
N PRO A 322 10.62 11.67 1.86
CA PRO A 322 10.37 10.37 1.23
C PRO A 322 9.84 10.51 -0.20
N LYS A 323 10.08 9.48 -1.02
CA LYS A 323 9.53 9.35 -2.36
C LYS A 323 8.21 8.58 -2.34
N ILE A 324 7.29 8.96 -3.21
CA ILE A 324 5.97 8.32 -3.36
C ILE A 324 5.95 7.46 -4.62
N TYR A 325 5.49 6.22 -4.48
CA TYR A 325 5.36 5.25 -5.56
C TYR A 325 3.98 4.60 -5.57
N LEU A 326 3.62 4.00 -6.71
CA LEU A 326 2.30 3.43 -6.95
C LEU A 326 2.41 1.98 -7.42
N VAL A 327 1.61 1.10 -6.82
CA VAL A 327 1.50 -0.31 -7.21
C VAL A 327 0.06 -0.78 -7.36
N HIS A 328 -0.13 -1.97 -7.91
CA HIS A 328 -1.33 -2.76 -7.70
C HIS A 328 -1.00 -4.26 -7.65
N PRO A 329 -1.81 -5.08 -6.97
CA PRO A 329 -1.53 -6.50 -6.75
C PRO A 329 -1.93 -7.39 -7.94
N GLY A 330 -2.45 -6.81 -9.02
CA GLY A 330 -3.22 -7.54 -10.02
C GLY A 330 -4.53 -8.07 -9.43
N VAL A 331 -4.98 -9.23 -9.92
CA VAL A 331 -6.17 -9.93 -9.46
C VAL A 331 -5.73 -11.06 -8.53
N VAL A 332 -5.99 -10.85 -7.25
CA VAL A 332 -5.71 -11.79 -6.16
C VAL A 332 -7.02 -12.23 -5.55
N GLN A 333 -7.12 -13.53 -5.29
CA GLN A 333 -8.25 -14.06 -4.56
C GLN A 333 -8.14 -13.68 -3.09
N THR A 334 -8.98 -12.73 -2.66
CA THR A 334 -9.06 -12.30 -1.25
C THR A 334 -10.51 -12.28 -0.79
N THR A 335 -10.71 -12.19 0.52
CA THR A 335 -12.03 -12.00 1.14
C THR A 335 -12.57 -10.58 1.01
N LEU A 336 -11.86 -9.69 0.29
CA LEU A 336 -12.31 -8.32 0.02
C LEU A 336 -13.65 -8.31 -0.74
N PHE A 337 -13.88 -9.31 -1.58
CA PHE A 337 -15.15 -9.53 -2.26
C PHE A 337 -15.95 -10.62 -1.53
N PRO A 338 -17.17 -10.33 -1.04
CA PRO A 338 -17.90 -11.27 -0.19
C PRO A 338 -18.52 -12.41 -1.01
N LEU A 339 -17.78 -13.53 -1.14
CA LEU A 339 -18.25 -14.76 -1.78
C LEU A 339 -18.50 -15.86 -0.75
N ASN A 340 -19.55 -16.66 -0.96
CA ASN A 340 -19.69 -17.93 -0.25
C ASN A 340 -18.60 -18.93 -0.70
N ALA A 341 -18.37 -19.98 0.08
CA ALA A 341 -17.29 -20.94 -0.17
C ALA A 341 -17.35 -21.59 -1.56
N PHE A 342 -18.54 -21.91 -2.06
CA PHE A 342 -18.73 -22.49 -3.40
C PHE A 342 -18.29 -21.52 -4.50
N MET A 343 -18.75 -20.27 -4.44
CA MET A 343 -18.35 -19.23 -5.40
C MET A 343 -16.87 -18.89 -5.27
N PHE A 344 -16.32 -18.90 -4.06
CA PHE A 344 -14.91 -18.66 -3.81
C PHE A 344 -14.04 -19.72 -4.51
N PHE A 345 -14.41 -21.00 -4.41
CA PHE A 345 -13.73 -22.08 -5.14
C PHE A 345 -13.77 -21.87 -6.66
N TRP A 346 -14.96 -21.63 -7.23
CA TRP A 346 -15.09 -21.45 -8.68
C TRP A 346 -14.42 -20.17 -9.19
N TYR A 347 -14.44 -19.11 -8.38
CA TYR A 347 -13.69 -17.89 -8.69
C TYR A 347 -12.19 -18.21 -8.82
N ASN A 348 -11.60 -18.99 -7.91
CA ASN A 348 -10.21 -19.42 -8.02
C ASN A 348 -9.93 -20.15 -9.35
N VAL A 349 -10.77 -21.12 -9.70
CA VAL A 349 -10.65 -21.87 -10.96
C VAL A 349 -10.67 -20.92 -12.17
N VAL A 350 -11.62 -19.99 -12.19
CA VAL A 350 -11.76 -19.00 -13.26
C VAL A 350 -10.52 -18.11 -13.37
N LEU A 351 -9.93 -17.70 -12.26
CA LEU A 351 -8.69 -16.91 -12.27
C LEU A 351 -7.50 -17.69 -12.86
N TYR A 352 -7.38 -18.99 -12.56
CA TYR A 352 -6.36 -19.85 -13.18
C TYR A 352 -6.58 -19.99 -14.69
N VAL A 353 -7.82 -20.17 -15.13
CA VAL A 353 -8.15 -20.19 -16.57
C VAL A 353 -7.75 -18.87 -17.22
N ALA A 354 -8.07 -17.73 -16.61
CA ALA A 354 -7.69 -16.41 -17.14
C ALA A 354 -6.16 -16.24 -17.23
N ARG A 355 -5.39 -16.74 -16.25
CA ARG A 355 -3.92 -16.79 -16.33
C ARG A 355 -3.45 -17.64 -17.50
N TRP A 356 -3.99 -18.86 -17.68
CA TRP A 356 -3.60 -19.75 -18.77
C TRP A 356 -3.99 -19.21 -20.15
N LEU A 357 -5.04 -18.39 -20.24
CA LEU A 357 -5.37 -17.62 -21.44
C LEU A 357 -4.44 -16.41 -21.67
N GLY A 358 -3.34 -16.32 -20.91
CA GLY A 358 -2.24 -15.39 -21.13
C GLY A 358 -2.35 -14.08 -20.36
N SER A 359 -3.31 -13.94 -19.43
CA SER A 359 -3.44 -12.72 -18.64
C SER A 359 -2.27 -12.55 -17.67
N PRO A 360 -1.50 -11.44 -17.75
CA PRO A 360 -0.43 -11.19 -16.79
C PRO A 360 -0.97 -10.78 -15.42
N TRP A 361 -2.20 -10.27 -15.35
CA TRP A 361 -2.75 -9.65 -14.15
C TRP A 361 -3.42 -10.62 -13.19
N HIS A 362 -3.15 -11.91 -13.31
CA HIS A 362 -3.72 -12.92 -12.41
C HIS A 362 -2.65 -13.55 -11.52
N PRO A 363 -2.07 -12.83 -10.53
CA PRO A 363 -1.22 -13.43 -9.51
C PRO A 363 -1.92 -14.45 -8.60
N ILE A 364 -3.24 -14.34 -8.44
CA ILE A 364 -4.16 -15.25 -7.72
C ILE A 364 -3.89 -15.35 -6.22
N THR A 365 -2.65 -15.55 -5.78
CA THR A 365 -2.28 -15.69 -4.37
C THR A 365 -1.80 -14.35 -3.80
N ALA A 366 -1.95 -14.18 -2.49
CA ALA A 366 -1.46 -13.00 -1.78
C ALA A 366 0.06 -12.81 -1.96
N TYR A 367 0.83 -13.89 -1.82
CA TYR A 367 2.28 -13.89 -2.02
C TYR A 367 2.68 -13.42 -3.43
N ASN A 368 1.97 -13.88 -4.47
CA ASN A 368 2.26 -13.43 -5.83
C ASN A 368 1.82 -11.98 -6.06
N GLY A 369 0.69 -11.57 -5.47
CA GLY A 369 0.21 -10.19 -5.47
C GLY A 369 1.17 -9.21 -4.79
N ALA A 370 2.06 -9.69 -3.92
CA ALA A 370 3.08 -8.88 -3.26
C ALA A 370 4.32 -8.55 -4.11
N CYS A 371 4.42 -9.05 -5.35
CA CYS A 371 5.62 -8.88 -6.19
C CYS A 371 6.07 -7.41 -6.38
N ALA A 372 5.18 -6.54 -6.87
CA ALA A 372 5.48 -5.14 -7.12
C ALA A 372 5.75 -4.32 -5.84
N PRO A 373 4.94 -4.39 -4.76
CA PRO A 373 5.26 -3.64 -3.54
C PRO A 373 6.58 -4.08 -2.90
N VAL A 374 6.89 -5.38 -2.89
CA VAL A 374 8.16 -5.88 -2.33
C VAL A 374 9.34 -5.44 -3.19
N TRP A 375 9.22 -5.53 -4.53
CA TRP A 375 10.26 -5.01 -5.42
C TRP A 375 10.52 -3.52 -5.18
N LEU A 376 9.48 -2.67 -5.10
CA LEU A 376 9.69 -1.25 -4.78
C LEU A 376 10.31 -1.01 -3.40
N ALA A 377 10.00 -1.85 -2.41
CA ALA A 377 10.58 -1.74 -1.08
C ALA A 377 12.06 -2.17 -1.05
N LEU A 378 12.44 -3.15 -1.86
CA LEU A 378 13.77 -3.75 -1.84
C LEU A 378 14.71 -3.25 -2.93
N GLN A 379 14.23 -2.64 -4.02
CA GLN A 379 15.10 -2.30 -5.16
C GLN A 379 16.10 -1.18 -4.82
N GLU A 380 17.27 -1.19 -5.46
CA GLU A 380 18.24 -0.09 -5.34
C GLU A 380 17.64 1.24 -5.83
N GLN A 381 18.02 2.34 -5.17
CA GLN A 381 17.40 3.63 -5.46
C GLN A 381 17.79 4.16 -6.85
N GLU A 382 19.02 3.88 -7.28
CA GLU A 382 19.55 4.26 -8.58
C GLU A 382 18.75 3.62 -9.72
N ASP A 383 18.38 2.33 -9.56
CA ASP A 383 17.57 1.61 -10.54
C ASP A 383 16.14 2.17 -10.62
N LEU A 384 15.55 2.53 -9.47
CA LEU A 384 14.24 3.17 -9.43
C LEU A 384 14.24 4.56 -10.08
N ASP A 385 15.31 5.32 -9.87
CA ASP A 385 15.47 6.66 -10.44
C ASP A 385 15.71 6.59 -11.95
N ALA A 386 16.56 5.67 -12.40
CA ALA A 386 16.80 5.41 -13.82
C ALA A 386 15.51 4.95 -14.54
N ALA A 387 14.67 4.18 -13.87
CA ALA A 387 13.38 3.73 -14.39
C ALA A 387 12.27 4.80 -14.32
N GLY A 388 12.52 5.97 -13.71
CA GLY A 388 11.50 6.99 -13.47
C GLY A 388 10.33 6.46 -12.63
N ALA A 389 10.61 5.59 -11.64
CA ALA A 389 9.60 4.75 -11.00
C ALA A 389 8.44 5.50 -10.32
N GLN A 390 8.62 6.77 -9.94
CA GLN A 390 7.55 7.62 -9.39
C GLN A 390 6.47 8.00 -10.42
N ARG A 391 6.77 7.88 -11.73
CA ARG A 391 5.84 8.18 -12.82
C ARG A 391 5.11 6.95 -13.35
N VAL A 392 5.31 5.79 -12.72
CA VAL A 392 4.84 4.50 -13.23
C VAL A 392 3.96 3.83 -12.18
N LYS A 393 2.85 3.26 -12.65
CA LYS A 393 2.07 2.30 -11.87
C LYS A 393 2.65 0.91 -12.08
N TRP A 394 3.14 0.29 -11.01
CA TRP A 394 3.79 -1.02 -11.07
C TRP A 394 2.83 -2.14 -10.63
N GLY A 395 2.56 -3.09 -11.52
CA GLY A 395 1.70 -4.22 -11.24
C GLY A 395 2.45 -5.48 -10.89
N SER A 396 1.97 -6.19 -9.87
CA SER A 396 2.29 -7.60 -9.67
C SER A 396 1.66 -8.40 -10.79
N SER A 397 2.48 -9.13 -11.53
CA SER A 397 2.04 -9.92 -12.67
C SER A 397 2.61 -11.33 -12.62
N THR A 398 2.00 -12.25 -13.34
CA THR A 398 2.49 -13.62 -13.50
C THR A 398 2.49 -14.04 -14.95
N ASP A 399 3.40 -14.94 -15.34
CA ASP A 399 3.25 -15.64 -16.60
C ASP A 399 2.27 -16.82 -16.52
N PHE A 400 2.22 -17.63 -17.57
CA PHE A 400 1.34 -18.80 -17.68
C PHE A 400 1.53 -19.78 -16.51
N TRP A 401 2.78 -19.94 -16.04
CA TRP A 401 3.14 -20.90 -14.99
C TRP A 401 2.99 -20.34 -13.58
N GLY A 402 2.70 -19.04 -13.46
CA GLY A 402 2.58 -18.37 -12.18
C GLY A 402 3.87 -17.69 -11.70
N GLU A 403 4.91 -17.66 -12.53
CA GLU A 403 6.17 -16.97 -12.19
C GLU A 403 5.94 -15.47 -12.12
N CYS A 404 6.25 -14.89 -10.96
CA CYS A 404 5.97 -13.49 -10.67
C CYS A 404 6.94 -12.54 -11.37
N ARG A 405 6.41 -11.43 -11.87
CA ARG A 405 7.19 -10.34 -12.47
C ARG A 405 6.55 -9.00 -12.11
N VAL A 406 7.38 -7.98 -11.99
CA VAL A 406 6.91 -6.60 -11.93
C VAL A 406 6.72 -6.08 -13.36
N LYS A 407 5.59 -5.43 -13.61
CA LYS A 407 5.25 -4.91 -14.93
C LYS A 407 4.68 -3.50 -14.82
N LYS A 408 5.01 -2.63 -15.78
CA LYS A 408 4.34 -1.33 -15.92
C LYS A 408 2.87 -1.52 -16.26
N THR A 409 2.02 -0.62 -15.79
CA THR A 409 0.58 -0.66 -16.02
C THR A 409 0.12 0.67 -16.58
N GLU A 410 -0.65 0.63 -17.67
CA GLU A 410 -1.25 1.82 -18.24
C GLU A 410 -2.32 2.39 -17.29
N VAL A 411 -2.29 3.71 -17.12
CA VAL A 411 -3.27 4.45 -16.33
C VAL A 411 -4.05 5.37 -17.26
N ASP A 412 -5.37 5.29 -17.18
CA ASP A 412 -6.26 6.07 -18.04
C ASP A 412 -6.00 7.59 -17.87
N GLY A 413 -5.76 8.26 -18.99
CA GLY A 413 -5.34 9.66 -19.08
C GLY A 413 -3.90 10.00 -18.69
N TRP A 414 -3.11 9.04 -18.21
CA TRP A 414 -1.67 9.21 -17.91
C TRP A 414 -0.76 8.41 -18.85
N GLY A 415 -1.27 7.33 -19.43
CA GLY A 415 -0.46 6.36 -20.16
C GLY A 415 0.40 5.53 -19.21
N TRP A 416 1.62 5.19 -19.63
CA TRP A 416 2.50 4.29 -18.88
C TRP A 416 3.48 5.02 -17.95
N GLU A 417 3.90 6.22 -18.35
CA GLU A 417 4.99 6.98 -17.71
C GLU A 417 4.72 8.50 -17.67
N GLY A 418 3.49 8.93 -18.00
CA GLY A 418 3.15 10.34 -18.12
C GLY A 418 3.77 11.00 -19.34
N LYS A 419 3.72 10.32 -20.49
CA LYS A 419 4.15 10.83 -21.79
C LYS A 419 3.33 10.15 -22.90
N VAL A 420 3.20 10.84 -24.04
CA VAL A 420 2.58 10.27 -25.23
C VAL A 420 3.51 9.22 -25.85
N GLU A 421 2.95 8.07 -26.22
CA GLU A 421 3.69 6.94 -26.79
C GLU A 421 3.78 7.10 -28.32
N GLY A 422 4.87 6.63 -28.94
CA GLY A 422 5.11 6.66 -30.39
C GLY A 422 4.28 5.64 -31.20
N GLY A 423 3.14 5.23 -30.67
CA GLY A 423 2.21 4.30 -31.31
C GLY A 423 2.46 2.82 -31.05
N ARG A 424 1.64 1.97 -31.69
CA ARG A 424 1.49 0.54 -31.37
C ARG A 424 2.76 -0.29 -31.53
N ASP A 425 3.64 0.05 -32.46
CA ASP A 425 4.87 -0.72 -32.69
C ASP A 425 5.92 -0.51 -31.60
N GLN A 426 5.99 0.69 -31.03
CA GLN A 426 6.78 0.95 -29.82
C GLN A 426 6.23 0.13 -28.65
N LEU A 427 4.91 0.14 -28.44
CA LEU A 427 4.27 -0.64 -27.37
C LEU A 427 4.53 -2.14 -27.50
N LYS A 428 4.61 -2.69 -28.72
CA LYS A 428 4.98 -4.10 -28.93
C LYS A 428 6.42 -4.37 -28.52
N LYS A 429 7.36 -3.55 -28.98
CA LYS A 429 8.80 -3.68 -28.68
C LYS A 429 9.05 -3.63 -27.17
N GLU A 430 8.32 -2.78 -26.46
CA GLU A 430 8.42 -2.61 -25.01
C GLU A 430 7.52 -3.58 -24.21
N GLN A 431 6.87 -4.54 -24.88
CA GLN A 431 5.95 -5.52 -24.28
C GLN A 431 4.77 -4.89 -23.49
N LYS A 432 4.42 -3.64 -23.79
CA LYS A 432 3.31 -2.90 -23.17
C LYS A 432 1.92 -3.38 -23.63
N ILE A 433 1.80 -4.06 -24.77
CA ILE A 433 0.49 -4.55 -25.26
C ILE A 433 -0.09 -5.66 -24.40
N LYS A 434 0.75 -6.60 -23.92
CA LYS A 434 0.26 -7.71 -23.11
C LYS A 434 -0.23 -7.17 -21.77
N GLY A 435 -1.51 -7.37 -21.45
CA GLY A 435 -2.14 -6.81 -20.25
C GLY A 435 -2.70 -5.40 -20.42
N ARG A 436 -2.66 -4.82 -21.62
CA ARG A 436 -3.37 -3.57 -21.87
C ARG A 436 -4.89 -3.78 -21.79
N LYS A 437 -5.62 -2.85 -21.20
CA LYS A 437 -7.10 -2.89 -21.17
C LYS A 437 -7.63 -2.87 -22.61
N TRP A 438 -8.69 -3.62 -22.88
CA TRP A 438 -9.20 -3.85 -24.25
C TRP A 438 -9.77 -2.58 -24.92
N ASP A 439 -10.23 -1.62 -24.13
CA ASP A 439 -10.77 -0.31 -24.55
C ASP A 439 -9.82 0.85 -24.24
N ALA A 440 -8.56 0.57 -23.89
CA ALA A 440 -7.59 1.61 -23.60
C ALA A 440 -7.38 2.50 -24.83
N VAL A 441 -7.41 3.81 -24.59
CA VAL A 441 -7.14 4.84 -25.61
C VAL A 441 -5.74 5.38 -25.39
N ASP A 442 -4.98 5.58 -26.48
CA ASP A 442 -3.66 6.18 -26.41
C ASP A 442 -3.76 7.61 -25.84
N VAL A 443 -2.91 7.92 -24.86
CA VAL A 443 -2.95 9.22 -24.18
C VAL A 443 -2.51 10.34 -25.13
N THR A 444 -3.17 11.50 -25.05
CA THR A 444 -2.81 12.72 -25.78
C THR A 444 -2.15 13.74 -24.86
N GLU A 445 -1.46 14.74 -25.41
CA GLU A 445 -0.88 15.82 -24.58
C GLU A 445 -1.95 16.60 -23.81
N GLU A 446 -3.11 16.87 -24.44
CA GLU A 446 -4.24 17.50 -23.77
C GLU A 446 -4.73 16.67 -22.58
N ARG A 447 -4.85 15.34 -22.77
CA ARG A 447 -5.31 14.46 -21.71
C ARG A 447 -4.30 14.36 -20.57
N LEU A 448 -2.99 14.37 -20.88
CA LEU A 448 -1.94 14.47 -19.86
C LEU A 448 -2.07 15.77 -19.06
N ALA A 449 -2.22 16.92 -19.72
CA ALA A 449 -2.39 18.21 -19.04
C ALA A 449 -3.62 18.20 -18.10
N GLN A 450 -4.75 17.63 -18.55
CA GLN A 450 -5.94 17.44 -17.71
C GLN A 450 -5.67 16.53 -16.50
N PHE A 451 -4.87 15.46 -16.68
CA PHE A 451 -4.48 14.57 -15.58
C PHE A 451 -3.63 15.30 -14.55
N GLU A 452 -2.67 16.12 -14.99
CA GLU A 452 -1.81 16.93 -14.10
C GLU A 452 -2.62 17.97 -13.32
N GLU A 453 -3.54 18.68 -13.99
CA GLU A 453 -4.44 19.65 -13.36
C GLU A 453 -5.34 18.97 -12.32
N LEU A 454 -5.94 17.83 -12.68
CA LEU A 454 -6.79 17.05 -11.77
C LEU A 454 -6.00 16.56 -10.56
N GLY A 455 -4.75 16.10 -10.76
CA GLY A 455 -3.87 15.69 -9.67
C GLY A 455 -3.56 16.83 -8.70
N ALA A 456 -3.23 18.01 -9.22
CA ALA A 456 -3.02 19.20 -8.38
C ALA A 456 -4.28 19.62 -7.61
N ALA A 457 -5.46 19.54 -8.24
CA ALA A 457 -6.74 19.79 -7.59
C ALA A 457 -7.04 18.78 -6.46
N CYS A 458 -6.73 17.50 -6.70
CA CYS A 458 -6.84 16.43 -5.71
C CYS A 458 -5.91 16.68 -4.50
N TRP A 459 -4.64 17.01 -4.74
CA TRP A 459 -3.69 17.36 -3.68
C TRP A 459 -4.16 18.55 -2.84
N LYS A 460 -4.63 19.63 -3.50
CA LYS A 460 -5.19 20.80 -2.82
C LYS A 460 -6.37 20.42 -1.92
N LYS A 461 -7.28 19.58 -2.42
CA LYS A 461 -8.48 19.15 -1.67
C LYS A 461 -8.14 18.23 -0.51
N MET A 462 -7.18 17.31 -0.68
CA MET A 462 -6.66 16.47 0.41
C MET A 462 -6.05 17.30 1.53
N GLU A 463 -5.24 18.31 1.21
CA GLU A 463 -4.63 19.20 2.22
C GLU A 463 -5.67 20.05 2.96
N ALA A 464 -6.73 20.51 2.28
CA ALA A 464 -7.84 21.22 2.92
C ALA A 464 -8.64 20.31 3.87
N LEU A 465 -8.93 19.09 3.44
CA LEU A 465 -9.60 18.08 4.28
C LEU A 465 -8.75 17.72 5.49
N ARG A 466 -7.44 17.49 5.29
CA ARG A 466 -6.51 17.20 6.38
C ARG A 466 -6.54 18.28 7.46
N ALA A 467 -6.37 19.55 7.07
CA ALA A 467 -6.40 20.65 8.02
C ALA A 467 -7.72 20.71 8.81
N THR A 468 -8.85 20.54 8.12
CA THR A 468 -10.19 20.55 8.74
C THR A 468 -10.36 19.41 9.75
N TRP A 469 -9.96 18.19 9.38
CA TRP A 469 -10.15 17.01 10.22
C TRP A 469 -9.13 16.90 11.35
N GLU A 470 -7.90 17.38 11.17
CA GLU A 470 -6.92 17.53 12.25
C GLU A 470 -7.46 18.47 13.33
N GLU A 471 -8.01 19.63 12.96
CA GLU A 471 -8.63 20.57 13.90
C GLU A 471 -9.79 19.91 14.68
N ARG A 472 -10.71 19.24 13.97
CA ARG A 472 -11.83 18.51 14.59
C ARG A 472 -11.34 17.44 15.56
N THR A 473 -10.32 16.69 15.17
CA THR A 473 -9.73 15.63 16.00
C THR A 473 -9.11 16.20 17.27
N LEU A 474 -8.34 17.29 17.15
CA LEU A 474 -7.73 17.96 18.30
C LEU A 474 -8.78 18.53 19.25
N LYS A 475 -9.89 19.07 18.71
CA LYS A 475 -11.01 19.56 19.52
C LYS A 475 -11.68 18.41 20.28
N ALA A 476 -12.04 17.33 19.60
CA ALA A 476 -12.67 16.16 20.23
C ALA A 476 -11.80 15.52 21.33
N VAL A 477 -10.49 15.42 21.11
CA VAL A 477 -9.55 14.89 22.12
C VAL A 477 -9.46 15.79 23.36
N LYS A 478 -9.64 17.11 23.21
CA LYS A 478 -9.65 18.04 24.35
C LYS A 478 -10.98 18.04 25.11
N GLU A 479 -12.09 17.79 24.43
CA GLU A 479 -13.43 17.79 25.04
C GLU A 479 -13.79 16.46 25.72
N GLY A 480 -13.10 15.36 25.35
CA GLY A 480 -13.27 14.04 25.97
C GLY A 480 -12.33 13.73 27.14
N ASN A 481 -11.40 14.64 27.46
CA ASN A 481 -10.55 14.63 28.67
C ASN A 481 -11.05 15.71 29.62
#